data_AF-A0A7S4FKF7-F1
#
_entry.id   AF-A0A7S4FKF7-F1
#
_cell.length_a   1.000
_cell.length_b   1.000
_cell.length_c   1.000
_cell.angle_alpha   90.00
_cell.angle_beta   90.00
_cell.angle_gamma   90.00
#
_symmetry.space_group_name_H-M   'P 1'
#
loop_
_entity.id
_entity.type
_entity.pdbx_description
1 polymer ?
#
loop_
_entity_poly.entity_id
_entity_poly.type
_entity_poly.pdbx_seq_one_letter_code
_entity_poly.pdbx_strand_id
1 'polypeptide(L)'
;VNNVGQEWAWNLHFLSPEFLTEHESEFIDLILQTYAEQGISVSRSKFLNAYVLGTIQMFVWGGGGLQFVMGNLQHRGLFETLIPDDPRCHSTTGDPAEQELLVAAEMTRRTFTNCCNIMQRHDFAGAWQRWRQQRDGRALDCNGPSTKDGAPATAAHAQLRKRQNAQ
;
A
#
# COMPACT_ATOMS: atom_id res chain seq x y z
N VAL A 1 -2.42 -13.59 15.40
CA VAL A 1 -1.21 -14.06 14.70
C VAL A 1 -0.74 -12.92 13.82
N ASN A 2 0.38 -12.28 14.15
CA ASN A 2 0.92 -11.21 13.32
C ASN A 2 1.26 -11.78 11.94
N ASN A 3 0.78 -11.11 10.90
CA ASN A 3 0.97 -11.55 9.54
C ASN A 3 2.15 -10.77 8.96
N VAL A 4 3.23 -11.47 8.61
CA VAL A 4 4.50 -10.90 8.13
C VAL A 4 4.26 -9.82 7.06
N GLY A 5 3.40 -10.08 6.07
CA GLY A 5 3.10 -9.06 5.05
C GLY A 5 2.46 -7.80 5.62
N GLN A 6 1.57 -7.92 6.62
CA GLN A 6 0.95 -6.76 7.25
C GLN A 6 1.94 -5.95 8.09
N GLU A 7 2.87 -6.60 8.81
CA GLU A 7 3.93 -5.91 9.55
C GLU A 7 4.86 -5.12 8.61
N TRP A 8 5.24 -5.72 7.48
CA TRP A 8 6.15 -5.07 6.54
C TRP A 8 5.50 -3.94 5.72
N ALA A 9 4.16 -3.92 5.59
CA ALA A 9 3.46 -2.73 5.10
C ALA A 9 3.79 -1.49 5.94
N TRP A 10 3.94 -1.65 7.26
CA TRP A 10 4.33 -0.57 8.18
C TRP A 10 5.81 -0.17 8.11
N ASN A 11 6.67 -0.99 7.51
CA ASN A 11 8.11 -0.65 7.42
C ASN A 11 8.50 -0.05 6.07
N LEU A 12 7.67 -0.18 5.03
CA LEU A 12 8.02 0.26 3.67
C LEU A 12 7.33 1.57 3.24
N HIS A 13 6.30 2.01 3.94
CA HIS A 13 5.41 3.08 3.46
C HIS A 13 5.99 4.49 3.50
N PHE A 14 7.05 4.73 4.27
CA PHE A 14 7.68 6.06 4.37
C PHE A 14 8.75 6.29 3.28
N LEU A 15 9.14 5.24 2.56
CA LEU A 15 10.08 5.32 1.43
C LEU A 15 9.48 6.16 0.30
N SER A 16 10.33 6.74 -0.55
CA SER A 16 9.84 7.45 -1.72
C SER A 16 9.05 6.50 -2.63
N PRO A 17 7.93 6.94 -3.23
CA PRO A 17 7.10 6.08 -4.08
C PRO A 17 7.84 5.47 -5.26
N GLU A 18 8.78 6.20 -5.85
CA GLU A 18 9.59 5.77 -6.98
C GLU A 18 10.52 4.63 -6.55
N PHE A 19 11.24 4.83 -5.44
CA PHE A 19 12.17 3.84 -4.89
C PHE A 19 11.43 2.55 -4.51
N LEU A 20 10.27 2.67 -3.85
CA LEU A 20 9.48 1.51 -3.51
C LEU A 20 8.98 0.80 -4.78
N THR A 21 8.55 1.54 -5.80
CA THR A 21 8.12 0.92 -7.07
C THR A 21 9.24 0.13 -7.75
N GLU A 22 10.48 0.59 -7.65
CA GLU A 22 11.66 -0.08 -8.24
C GLU A 22 12.10 -1.30 -7.42
N HIS A 23 12.16 -1.19 -6.09
CA HIS A 23 12.83 -2.17 -5.23
C HIS A 23 11.87 -3.05 -4.40
N GLU A 24 10.55 -2.84 -4.48
CA GLU A 24 9.57 -3.58 -3.66
C GLU A 24 9.69 -5.09 -3.82
N SER A 25 9.90 -5.61 -5.02
CA SER A 25 10.07 -7.05 -5.22
C SER A 25 11.29 -7.62 -4.50
N GLU A 26 12.40 -6.88 -4.51
CA GLU A 26 13.67 -7.26 -3.88
C GLU A 26 13.53 -7.27 -2.36
N PHE A 27 12.85 -6.28 -1.79
CA PHE A 27 12.54 -6.27 -0.36
C PHE A 27 11.68 -7.47 0.04
N ILE A 28 10.65 -7.78 -0.74
CA ILE A 28 9.79 -8.93 -0.46
C ILE A 28 10.60 -10.23 -0.52
N ASP A 29 11.48 -10.38 -1.52
CA ASP A 29 12.35 -11.55 -1.63
C ASP A 29 13.29 -11.69 -0.42
N LEU A 30 13.93 -10.59 -0.01
CA LEU A 30 14.80 -10.54 1.16
C LEU A 30 14.05 -10.90 2.46
N ILE A 31 12.83 -10.39 2.63
CA ILE A 31 12.01 -10.70 3.81
C ILE A 31 11.65 -12.18 3.82
N LEU A 32 11.16 -12.71 2.70
CA LEU A 32 10.78 -14.12 2.60
C LEU A 32 11.98 -15.04 2.85
N GLN A 33 13.15 -14.69 2.31
CA GLN A 33 14.40 -15.41 2.56
C GLN A 33 14.77 -15.37 4.05
N THR A 34 14.70 -14.20 4.69
CA THR A 34 15.04 -14.02 6.11
C THR A 34 14.17 -14.91 7.02
N TYR A 35 12.87 -15.01 6.74
CA TYR A 35 11.98 -15.91 7.50
C TYR A 35 12.28 -17.38 7.20
N ALA A 36 12.60 -17.74 5.95
CA ALA A 36 12.95 -19.09 5.58
C ALA A 36 14.24 -19.57 6.29
N GLU A 37 15.24 -18.70 6.44
CA GLU A 37 16.48 -18.96 7.19
C GLU A 37 16.22 -19.23 8.68
N GLN A 38 15.12 -18.69 9.23
CA GLN A 38 14.66 -18.96 10.60
C GLN A 38 13.73 -20.19 10.69
N GLY A 39 13.58 -20.95 9.60
CA GLY A 39 12.71 -22.13 9.53
C GLY A 39 11.22 -21.81 9.34
N ILE A 40 10.85 -20.55 9.04
CA ILE A 40 9.47 -20.13 8.83
C ILE A 40 9.22 -19.97 7.33
N SER A 41 8.39 -20.85 6.75
CA SER A 41 8.02 -20.76 5.34
C SER A 41 6.71 -20.00 5.13
N VAL A 42 6.77 -18.90 4.39
CA VAL A 42 5.60 -18.13 3.94
C VAL A 42 5.60 -18.10 2.41
N SER A 43 4.50 -18.52 1.78
CA SER A 43 4.40 -18.40 0.33
C SER A 43 4.25 -16.94 -0.09
N ARG A 44 4.88 -16.55 -1.20
CA ARG A 44 4.79 -15.18 -1.74
C ARG A 44 3.35 -14.71 -1.91
N SER A 45 2.46 -15.59 -2.39
CA SER A 45 1.03 -15.27 -2.54
C SER A 45 0.35 -14.95 -1.20
N LYS A 46 0.64 -15.72 -0.13
CA LYS A 46 0.12 -15.42 1.21
C LYS A 46 0.67 -14.10 1.75
N PHE A 47 1.96 -13.85 1.54
CA PHE A 47 2.61 -12.59 1.91
C PHE A 47 1.94 -11.41 1.19
N LEU A 48 1.79 -11.45 -0.13
CA LEU A 48 1.23 -10.35 -0.91
C LEU A 48 -0.22 -10.04 -0.53
N ASN A 49 -1.04 -11.08 -0.30
CA ASN A 49 -2.40 -10.88 0.21
C ASN A 49 -2.40 -10.12 1.54
N ALA A 50 -1.53 -10.50 2.46
CA ALA A 50 -1.41 -9.85 3.75
C ALA A 50 -0.86 -8.42 3.66
N TYR A 51 0.13 -8.22 2.79
CA TYR A 51 0.78 -6.94 2.53
C TYR A 51 -0.24 -5.92 2.02
N VAL A 52 -1.02 -6.29 1.00
CA VAL A 52 -2.10 -5.46 0.46
C VAL A 52 -3.17 -5.18 1.51
N LEU A 53 -3.60 -6.20 2.27
CA LEU A 53 -4.58 -5.99 3.33
C LEU A 53 -4.07 -5.05 4.43
N GLY A 54 -2.77 -5.11 4.74
CA GLY A 54 -2.11 -4.21 5.67
C GLY A 54 -2.15 -2.76 5.19
N THR A 55 -1.91 -2.49 3.91
CA THR A 55 -1.98 -1.12 3.36
C THR A 55 -3.36 -0.48 3.45
N ILE A 56 -4.45 -1.27 3.37
CA ILE A 56 -5.81 -0.74 3.60
C ILE A 56 -5.98 -0.31 5.04
N GLN A 57 -5.52 -1.14 5.99
CA GLN A 57 -5.62 -0.81 7.41
C GLN A 57 -4.86 0.48 7.68
N MET A 58 -3.67 0.64 7.09
CA MET A 58 -2.93 1.90 7.17
C MET A 58 -3.70 3.07 6.56
N PHE A 59 -4.30 2.90 5.39
CA PHE A 59 -5.08 3.95 4.74
C PHE A 59 -6.28 4.40 5.58
N VAL A 60 -7.04 3.45 6.14
CA VAL A 60 -8.25 3.74 6.94
C VAL A 60 -7.89 4.31 8.32
N TRP A 61 -6.91 3.71 9.01
CA TRP A 61 -6.58 4.08 10.38
C TRP A 61 -5.62 5.27 10.45
N GLY A 62 -4.70 5.39 9.49
CA GLY A 62 -3.80 6.52 9.35
C GLY A 62 -4.51 7.84 9.02
N GLY A 63 -5.74 7.77 8.49
CA GLY A 63 -6.59 8.94 8.25
C GLY A 63 -6.92 9.77 9.49
N GLY A 64 -6.91 9.15 10.69
CA GLY A 64 -7.09 9.87 11.95
C GLY A 64 -5.93 10.82 12.28
N GLY A 65 -4.69 10.38 12.04
CA GLY A 65 -3.49 11.20 12.23
C GLY A 65 -3.40 12.36 11.24
N LEU A 66 -3.91 12.16 10.01
CA LEU A 66 -3.93 13.19 8.97
C LEU A 66 -4.71 14.43 9.41
N GLN A 67 -5.86 14.26 10.08
CA GLN A 67 -6.68 15.40 10.52
C GLN A 67 -5.91 16.34 11.47
N PHE A 68 -5.15 15.76 12.40
CA PHE A 68 -4.32 16.53 13.34
C PHE A 68 -3.19 17.27 12.62
N VAL A 69 -2.48 16.59 11.71
CA VAL A 69 -1.40 17.20 10.93
C VAL A 69 -1.93 18.36 10.07
N MET A 70 -3.04 18.17 9.36
CA MET A 70 -3.65 19.24 8.54
C MET A 70 -4.11 20.42 9.39
N GLY A 71 -4.73 20.18 10.55
CA GLY A 71 -5.16 21.24 11.45
C GLY A 71 -3.98 22.11 11.95
N ASN A 72 -2.87 21.47 12.33
CA ASN A 72 -1.67 22.18 12.76
C ASN A 72 -1.00 22.95 11.62
N LEU A 73 -0.96 22.37 10.41
CA LEU A 73 -0.42 23.05 9.23
C LEU A 73 -1.23 24.31 8.90
N GLN A 74 -2.55 24.21 8.98
CA GLN A 74 -3.46 25.34 8.75
C GLN A 74 -3.25 26.43 9.81
N HIS A 75 -3.19 26.04 11.09
CA HIS A 75 -3.00 27.00 12.19
C HIS A 75 -1.68 27.79 12.08
N ARG A 76 -0.64 27.16 11.53
CA ARG A 76 0.67 27.78 11.29
C ARG A 76 0.81 28.46 9.92
N GLY A 77 -0.24 28.47 9.09
CA GLY A 77 -0.20 29.07 7.75
C GLY A 77 0.71 28.34 6.75
N LEU A 78 1.07 27.09 7.03
CA LEU A 78 1.97 26.30 6.20
C LEU A 78 1.24 25.51 5.12
N PHE A 79 -0.04 25.20 5.34
CA PHE A 79 -0.83 24.28 4.51
C PHE A 79 -0.89 24.70 3.03
N GLU A 80 -1.17 25.97 2.75
CA GLU A 80 -1.37 26.50 1.39
C GLU A 80 -0.09 26.49 0.54
N THR A 81 1.07 26.43 1.18
CA THR A 81 2.38 26.47 0.51
C THR A 81 3.06 25.11 0.43
N LEU A 82 2.42 24.06 0.98
CA LEU A 82 3.00 22.73 1.02
C LEU A 82 3.07 22.15 -0.40
N ILE A 83 4.27 21.71 -0.79
CA ILE A 83 4.49 21.00 -2.05
C ILE A 83 5.02 19.58 -1.78
N PRO A 84 4.78 18.61 -2.68
CA PRO A 84 5.42 17.30 -2.57
C PRO A 84 6.93 17.41 -2.50
N ASP A 85 7.56 16.64 -1.60
CA ASP A 85 9.01 16.65 -1.40
C ASP A 85 9.55 18.05 -1.06
N ASP A 86 8.82 18.74 -0.17
CA ASP A 86 9.09 20.11 0.22
C ASP A 86 10.54 20.29 0.71
N PRO A 87 11.35 21.17 0.06
CA PRO A 87 12.75 21.40 0.46
C PRO A 87 12.90 21.84 1.91
N ARG A 88 11.86 22.47 2.49
CA ARG A 88 11.86 22.91 3.89
C ARG A 88 12.00 21.73 4.87
N CYS A 89 11.60 20.51 4.48
CA CYS A 89 11.79 19.31 5.30
C CYS A 89 13.27 19.00 5.59
N HIS A 90 14.17 19.42 4.69
CA HIS A 90 15.61 19.18 4.77
C HIS A 90 16.40 20.41 5.26
N SER A 91 15.72 21.53 5.52
CA SER A 91 16.35 22.74 6.00
C SER A 91 16.86 22.53 7.43
N THR A 92 18.08 22.97 7.72
CA THR A 92 18.59 23.04 9.12
C THR A 92 18.37 24.42 9.74
N THR A 93 17.76 25.34 8.98
CA THR A 93 17.49 26.71 9.38
C THR A 93 15.98 26.95 9.41
N GLY A 94 15.41 27.25 10.59
CA GLY A 94 13.97 27.48 10.76
C GLY A 94 13.47 27.17 12.19
N ASP A 95 12.16 27.31 12.43
CA ASP A 95 11.51 26.84 13.66
C ASP A 95 11.49 25.30 13.65
N PRO A 96 12.13 24.63 14.64
CA PRO A 96 12.13 23.16 14.73
C PRO A 96 10.73 22.55 14.76
N ALA A 97 9.75 23.24 15.36
CA ALA A 97 8.38 22.73 15.44
C ALA A 97 7.66 22.78 14.08
N GLU A 98 7.97 23.77 13.24
CA GLU A 98 7.48 23.81 11.86
C GLU A 98 8.16 22.73 11.01
N GLN A 99 9.46 22.53 11.20
CA GLN A 99 10.19 21.49 10.49
C GLN A 99 9.64 20.10 10.79
N GLU A 100 9.39 19.77 12.06
CA GLU A 100 8.81 18.48 12.45
C GLU A 100 7.43 18.27 11.80
N LEU A 101 6.62 19.33 11.75
CA LEU A 101 5.30 19.28 11.15
C LEU A 101 5.35 19.09 9.62
N LEU A 102 6.29 19.74 8.94
CA LEU A 102 6.52 19.57 7.50
C LEU A 102 7.00 18.14 7.18
N VAL A 103 7.92 17.60 7.98
CA VAL A 103 8.38 16.21 7.85
C VAL A 103 7.23 15.23 8.09
N ALA A 104 6.41 15.45 9.12
CA ALA A 104 5.23 14.63 9.39
C ALA A 104 4.22 14.66 8.23
N ALA A 105 4.00 15.83 7.63
CA ALA A 105 3.14 16.00 6.46
C ALA A 105 3.67 15.22 5.25
N GLU A 106 4.98 15.32 4.97
CA GLU A 106 5.62 14.62 3.86
C GLU A 106 5.60 13.09 4.06
N MET A 107 5.91 12.61 5.27
CA MET A 107 5.78 11.19 5.62
C MET A 107 4.35 10.69 5.44
N THR A 108 3.36 11.48 5.86
CA THR A 108 1.95 11.14 5.71
C THR A 108 1.55 11.07 4.23
N ARG A 109 1.97 12.03 3.41
CA ARG A 109 1.75 12.04 1.96
C ARG A 109 2.33 10.80 1.29
N ARG A 110 3.60 10.47 1.58
CA ARG A 110 4.28 9.28 1.04
C ARG A 110 3.55 8.00 1.43
N THR A 111 3.13 7.91 2.69
CA THR A 111 2.36 6.77 3.21
C THR A 111 1.09 6.53 2.41
N PHE A 112 0.25 7.56 2.23
CA PHE A 112 -0.99 7.42 1.48
C PHE A 112 -0.74 7.12 0.00
N THR A 113 0.26 7.77 -0.61
CA THR A 113 0.67 7.52 -1.99
C THR A 113 1.08 6.06 -2.18
N ASN A 114 1.93 5.54 -1.28
CA ASN A 114 2.38 4.16 -1.31
C ASN A 114 1.25 3.17 -1.07
N CYS A 115 0.35 3.42 -0.11
CA CYS A 115 -0.80 2.57 0.12
C CYS A 115 -1.65 2.42 -1.15
N CYS A 116 -1.96 3.54 -1.82
CA CYS A 116 -2.71 3.53 -3.08
C CYS A 116 -1.97 2.75 -4.18
N ASN A 117 -0.68 3.03 -4.36
CA ASN A 117 0.14 2.40 -5.39
C ASN A 117 0.27 0.88 -5.18
N ILE A 118 0.52 0.44 -3.94
CA ILE A 118 0.61 -0.98 -3.57
C ILE A 118 -0.73 -1.68 -3.82
N MET A 119 -1.84 -1.11 -3.35
CA MET A 119 -3.17 -1.67 -3.56
C MET A 119 -3.50 -1.82 -5.06
N GLN A 120 -3.07 -0.85 -5.88
CA GLN A 120 -3.24 -0.91 -7.33
C GLN A 120 -2.37 -2.00 -7.97
N ARG A 121 -1.07 -2.07 -7.64
CA ARG A 121 -0.12 -3.02 -8.22
C ARG A 121 -0.45 -4.47 -7.89
N HIS A 122 -0.91 -4.74 -6.67
CA HIS A 122 -0.99 -6.10 -6.11
C HIS A 122 -2.42 -6.63 -5.97
N ASP A 123 -3.35 -6.17 -6.82
CA ASP A 123 -4.73 -6.68 -6.89
C ASP A 123 -5.47 -6.60 -5.54
N PHE A 124 -5.68 -5.38 -5.04
CA PHE A 124 -6.50 -5.16 -3.85
C PHE A 124 -7.90 -5.78 -3.95
N ALA A 125 -8.58 -5.62 -5.08
CA ALA A 125 -9.93 -6.15 -5.25
C ALA A 125 -9.98 -7.67 -5.03
N GLY A 126 -9.04 -8.41 -5.63
CA GLY A 126 -8.94 -9.84 -5.42
C GLY A 126 -8.49 -10.21 -4.01
N ALA A 127 -7.53 -9.49 -3.42
CA ALA A 127 -7.07 -9.74 -2.04
C ALA A 127 -8.22 -9.57 -1.03
N TRP A 128 -9.02 -8.53 -1.19
CA TRP A 128 -10.21 -8.28 -0.39
C TRP A 128 -11.28 -9.35 -0.56
N GLN A 129 -11.54 -9.78 -1.81
CA GLN A 129 -12.49 -10.85 -2.08
C GLN A 129 -12.06 -12.17 -1.40
N ARG A 130 -10.79 -12.56 -1.54
CA ARG A 130 -10.22 -13.77 -0.92
C ARG A 130 -10.35 -13.70 0.60
N TRP A 131 -10.03 -12.55 1.21
CA TRP A 131 -10.16 -12.37 2.66
C TRP A 131 -11.60 -12.51 3.15
N ARG A 132 -12.58 -11.89 2.45
CA ARG A 132 -14.00 -12.03 2.82
C ARG A 132 -14.48 -13.48 2.73
N GLN A 133 -14.10 -14.19 1.67
CA GLN A 133 -14.46 -15.60 1.49
C GLN A 133 -13.90 -16.48 2.62
N GLN A 134 -12.64 -16.27 2.99
CA GLN A 134 -11.99 -16.98 4.10
C GLN A 134 -12.66 -16.68 5.45
N ARG A 135 -13.00 -15.41 5.71
CA ARG A 135 -13.66 -15.00 6.95
C ARG A 135 -15.08 -15.54 7.08
N ASP A 136 -15.85 -15.55 6.00
CA ASP A 136 -17.25 -15.98 6.00
C ASP A 136 -17.40 -17.52 5.95
N GLY A 137 -16.33 -18.28 6.22
CA GLY A 137 -16.35 -19.75 6.29
C GLY A 137 -16.47 -20.46 4.94
N ARG A 138 -16.35 -19.74 3.82
CA ARG A 138 -16.31 -20.34 2.48
C ARG A 138 -14.85 -20.51 2.07
N ALA A 139 -14.23 -21.58 2.58
CA ALA A 139 -13.03 -22.11 1.96
C ALA A 139 -13.37 -22.49 0.52
N LEU A 140 -13.02 -21.65 -0.44
CA LEU A 140 -12.93 -22.10 -1.82
C LEU A 140 -11.69 -22.99 -1.88
N ASP A 141 -11.91 -24.24 -2.24
CA ASP A 141 -10.85 -25.15 -2.65
C ASP A 141 -9.85 -24.39 -3.52
N CYS A 142 -8.59 -24.40 -3.07
CA CYS A 142 -7.46 -23.73 -3.70
C CYS A 142 -7.04 -24.43 -5.01
N ASN A 143 -7.99 -24.83 -5.85
CA ASN A 143 -7.78 -25.41 -7.17
C ASN A 143 -8.55 -24.56 -8.20
N GLY A 144 -8.03 -23.36 -8.46
CA GLY A 144 -8.28 -22.60 -9.69
C GLY A 144 -7.16 -22.86 -10.69
N PRO A 145 -7.45 -22.93 -12.01
CA PRO A 145 -6.63 -23.64 -12.99
C PRO A 145 -5.26 -23.00 -13.18
N SER A 146 -4.23 -23.85 -13.28
CA SER A 146 -2.91 -23.49 -13.81
C SER A 146 -3.08 -23.00 -15.24
N THR A 147 -3.05 -21.69 -15.46
CA THR A 147 -2.85 -21.12 -16.79
C THR A 147 -1.37 -21.23 -17.12
N LYS A 148 -0.97 -22.41 -17.59
CA LYS A 148 -0.02 -22.45 -18.70
C LYS A 148 -0.74 -21.88 -19.92
N ASP A 149 0.05 -21.19 -20.74
CA ASP A 149 -0.27 -20.65 -22.06
C ASP A 149 -0.79 -19.20 -22.09
N GLY A 150 0.10 -18.34 -22.60
CA GLY A 150 -0.11 -16.93 -22.78
C GLY A 150 -1.17 -16.60 -23.84
N ALA A 151 -2.01 -15.62 -23.51
CA ALA A 151 -2.74 -14.79 -24.47
C ALA A 151 -3.08 -13.45 -23.79
N PRO A 152 -3.02 -12.31 -24.52
CA PRO A 152 -3.07 -10.99 -23.90
C PRO A 152 -4.48 -10.59 -23.47
N ALA A 153 -4.55 -9.85 -22.35
CA ALA A 153 -5.75 -9.34 -21.70
C ALA A 153 -6.45 -8.24 -22.52
N THR A 154 -7.16 -8.61 -23.60
CA THR A 154 -7.95 -7.65 -24.41
C THR A 154 -9.44 -8.00 -24.54
N ALA A 155 -9.88 -9.17 -24.08
CA ALA A 155 -11.30 -9.56 -24.20
C ALA A 155 -12.20 -9.06 -23.04
N ALA A 156 -11.66 -8.83 -21.85
CA ALA A 156 -12.45 -8.48 -20.67
C ALA A 156 -13.00 -7.03 -20.69
N HIS A 157 -12.37 -6.11 -21.44
CA HIS A 157 -12.86 -4.73 -21.58
C HIS A 157 -13.96 -4.56 -22.65
N ALA A 158 -14.12 -5.51 -23.58
CA ALA A 158 -15.14 -5.41 -24.62
C ALA A 158 -16.56 -5.75 -24.13
N GLN A 159 -16.68 -6.62 -23.11
CA GLN A 159 -17.99 -7.04 -22.60
C GLN A 159 -18.64 -6.03 -21.63
N LEU A 160 -17.86 -5.18 -20.97
CA LEU A 160 -18.42 -4.14 -20.09
C LEU A 160 -19.08 -2.99 -20.88
N ARG A 161 -18.54 -2.62 -22.06
CA ARG A 161 -19.10 -1.54 -22.89
C ARG A 161 -20.42 -1.91 -23.58
N LYS A 162 -20.66 -3.19 -23.90
CA LYS A 162 -21.94 -3.61 -24.51
C LYS A 162 -23.12 -3.57 -23.54
N ARG A 163 -22.90 -3.59 -22.23
CA ARG A 163 -23.98 -3.50 -21.22
C ARG A 163 -24.38 -2.07 -20.88
N GLN A 164 -23.53 -1.08 -21.15
CA GLN A 164 -23.83 0.32 -20.83
C GLN A 164 -24.56 1.07 -21.96
N ASN A 165 -24.58 0.56 -23.19
CA ASN A 165 -25.28 1.18 -24.33
C ASN A 165 -26.64 0.54 -24.65
N ALA A 166 -27.21 -0.24 -23.72
CA ALA A 166 -28.50 -0.92 -23.88
C ALA A 166 -29.57 -0.41 -22.89
N GLN A 167 -29.39 0.79 -22.34
CA GLN A 167 -30.40 1.54 -21.59
C GLN A 167 -30.72 2.84 -22.29
#